data_AF-A0A8H7ZU40-F1
#
_entry.id   AF-A0A8H7ZU40-F1
#
_cell.length_a   1.000
_cell.length_b   1.000
_cell.length_c   1.000
_cell.angle_alpha   90.00
_cell.angle_beta   90.00
_cell.angle_gamma   90.00
#
_symmetry.space_group_name_H-M   'P 1'
#
loop_
_entity.id
_entity.type
_entity.pdbx_description
1 polymer ?
#
loop_
_entity_poly.entity_id
_entity_poly.type
_entity_poly.pdbx_seq_one_letter_code
_entity_poly.pdbx_strand_id
1 'polypeptide(L)'
;MAARFSNTFESVVRYFKEHGVTLTLRLNNKLYDRRKFLDAGIDHMELYFPDGSCPSDQILQKFLDIADNQPGVIAVHCKAGLGRTGTLIGAWFMKEYKFTAAEVIAFLRVLRPGSVVGPQQNYMQTCVSQSCFT
;
A
#
# COMPACT_ATOMS: atom_id res chain seq x y z
N MET A 1 5.10 23.82 9.46
CA MET A 1 4.07 23.84 10.51
C MET A 1 3.08 22.72 10.20
N ALA A 2 3.22 21.55 10.83
CA ALA A 2 2.36 20.41 10.53
C ALA A 2 0.97 20.65 11.13
N ALA A 3 -0.06 20.76 10.30
CA ALA A 3 -1.42 20.80 10.77
C ALA A 3 -1.69 19.56 11.62
N ARG A 4 -2.07 19.76 12.89
CA ARG A 4 -2.53 18.68 13.77
C ARG A 4 -3.86 18.18 13.23
N PHE A 5 -3.82 17.22 12.32
CA PHE A 5 -5.00 16.46 11.96
C PHE A 5 -5.46 15.68 13.20
N SER A 6 -6.73 15.86 13.57
CA SER A 6 -7.43 14.94 14.46
C SER A 6 -7.27 13.52 13.92
N ASN A 7 -6.94 12.52 14.73
CA ASN A 7 -6.85 11.11 14.30
C ASN A 7 -8.23 10.45 14.12
N THR A 8 -9.28 11.24 13.96
CA THR A 8 -10.64 10.73 13.77
C THR A 8 -10.83 10.18 12.36
N PHE A 9 -11.76 9.26 12.19
CA PHE A 9 -12.03 8.66 10.89
C PHE A 9 -12.52 9.70 9.86
N GLU A 10 -13.29 10.68 10.33
CA GLU A 10 -13.85 11.75 9.51
C GLU A 10 -12.76 12.65 8.90
N SER A 11 -11.66 12.89 9.63
CA SER A 11 -10.55 13.68 9.09
C SER A 11 -9.83 12.95 7.97
N VAL A 12 -9.69 11.62 8.08
CA VAL A 12 -9.10 10.75 7.04
C VAL A 12 -9.96 10.78 5.79
N VAL A 13 -11.28 10.60 5.92
CA VAL A 13 -12.20 10.66 4.78
C VAL A 13 -12.15 12.03 4.10
N ARG A 14 -12.14 13.12 4.88
CA ARG A 14 -12.01 14.47 4.34
C ARG A 14 -10.70 14.64 3.56
N TYR A 15 -9.58 14.23 4.17
CA TYR A 15 -8.26 14.30 3.53
C TYR A 15 -8.24 13.48 2.22
N PHE A 16 -8.81 12.28 2.23
CA PHE A 16 -8.90 11.41 1.05
C PHE A 16 -9.66 12.07 -0.10
N LYS A 17 -10.82 12.70 0.19
CA LYS A 17 -11.58 13.45 -0.81
C LYS A 17 -10.82 14.63 -1.37
N GLU A 18 -10.18 15.42 -0.50
CA GLU A 18 -9.38 16.59 -0.90
C GLU A 18 -8.18 16.22 -1.79
N HIS A 19 -7.68 14.97 -1.70
CA HIS A 19 -6.50 14.49 -2.44
C HIS A 19 -6.85 13.49 -3.55
N GLY A 20 -8.13 13.37 -3.94
CA GLY A 20 -8.54 12.51 -5.06
C GLY A 20 -8.36 11.01 -4.81
N VAL A 21 -8.39 10.57 -3.55
CA VAL A 21 -8.40 9.15 -3.21
C VAL A 21 -9.75 8.56 -3.60
N THR A 22 -9.71 7.57 -4.48
CA THR A 22 -10.90 6.89 -5.02
C THR A 22 -11.02 5.46 -4.49
N LEU A 23 -9.91 4.84 -4.07
CA LEU A 23 -9.86 3.49 -3.55
C LEU A 23 -9.03 3.39 -2.28
N THR A 24 -9.56 2.69 -1.27
CA THR A 24 -8.81 2.27 -0.09
C THR A 24 -8.57 0.76 -0.12
N LEU A 25 -7.30 0.35 0.00
CA LEU A 25 -6.87 -1.04 0.06
C LEU A 25 -6.43 -1.43 1.48
N ARG A 26 -7.13 -2.40 2.06
CA ARG A 26 -6.83 -2.94 3.39
C ARG A 26 -6.04 -4.26 3.31
N LEU A 27 -4.89 -4.30 3.98
CA LEU A 27 -3.99 -5.46 4.00
C LEU A 27 -4.02 -6.26 5.32
N ASN A 28 -4.75 -5.78 6.34
CA ASN A 28 -4.81 -6.37 7.68
C ASN A 28 -6.23 -6.82 8.06
N ASN A 29 -6.34 -7.41 9.25
CA ASN A 29 -7.62 -7.78 9.85
C ASN A 29 -8.58 -6.57 9.91
N LYS A 30 -9.88 -6.86 9.92
CA LYS A 30 -10.93 -5.84 9.95
C LYS A 30 -10.95 -5.15 11.32
N LEU A 31 -10.32 -3.97 11.40
CA LEU A 31 -10.34 -3.11 12.60
C LEU A 31 -11.40 -2.00 12.53
N TYR A 32 -12.06 -1.87 11.37
CA TYR A 32 -13.13 -0.90 11.13
C TYR A 32 -14.08 -1.45 10.06
N ASP A 33 -15.29 -0.91 10.02
CA ASP A 33 -16.28 -1.24 8.99
C ASP A 33 -15.98 -0.49 7.69
N ARG A 34 -15.83 -1.23 6.59
CA ARG A 34 -15.56 -0.65 5.26
C ARG A 34 -16.68 0.26 4.77
N ARG A 35 -17.92 0.06 5.25
CA ARG A 35 -19.09 0.89 4.88
C ARG A 35 -18.81 2.37 5.09
N LYS A 36 -18.02 2.74 6.09
CA LYS A 36 -17.67 4.15 6.33
C LYS A 36 -16.92 4.82 5.17
N PHE A 37 -16.17 4.07 4.37
CA PHE A 37 -15.55 4.58 3.13
C PHE A 37 -16.54 4.56 1.97
N LEU A 38 -17.31 3.48 1.83
CA LEU A 38 -18.31 3.33 0.77
C LEU A 38 -19.39 4.42 0.84
N ASP A 39 -19.91 4.69 2.04
CA ASP A 39 -20.90 5.75 2.32
C ASP A 39 -20.34 7.14 2.02
N ALA A 40 -19.01 7.29 2.06
CA ALA A 40 -18.32 8.51 1.67
C ALA A 40 -18.02 8.60 0.17
N GLY A 41 -18.37 7.58 -0.63
CA GLY A 41 -18.08 7.52 -2.07
C GLY A 41 -16.63 7.14 -2.39
N ILE A 42 -15.95 6.44 -1.48
CA ILE A 42 -14.59 5.92 -1.67
C ILE A 42 -14.68 4.40 -1.72
N ASP A 43 -14.21 3.79 -2.81
CA ASP A 43 -14.22 2.35 -2.96
C ASP A 43 -13.31 1.68 -1.93
N HIS A 44 -13.62 0.42 -1.61
CA HIS A 44 -12.89 -0.32 -0.60
C HIS A 44 -12.65 -1.77 -1.01
N MET A 45 -11.38 -2.18 -0.99
CA MET A 45 -10.95 -3.53 -1.32
C MET A 45 -10.05 -4.12 -0.22
N GLU A 46 -10.02 -5.44 -0.16
CA GLU A 46 -9.26 -6.20 0.83
C GLU A 46 -8.27 -7.14 0.13
N LEU A 47 -6.99 -7.02 0.48
CA LEU A 47 -5.90 -7.91 0.05
C LEU A 47 -5.14 -8.37 1.31
N TYR A 48 -5.82 -9.16 2.14
CA TYR A 48 -5.27 -9.60 3.42
C TYR A 48 -4.09 -10.57 3.25
N PHE A 49 -3.04 -10.35 4.04
CA PHE A 49 -2.02 -11.36 4.33
C PHE A 49 -1.43 -11.16 5.73
N PRO A 50 -0.87 -12.23 6.35
CA PRO A 50 -0.40 -12.20 7.73
C PRO A 50 0.61 -11.09 8.04
N ASP A 51 0.63 -10.62 9.29
CA ASP A 51 1.58 -9.58 9.70
C ASP A 51 3.02 -10.11 9.72
N GLY A 52 3.96 -9.31 9.24
CA GLY A 52 5.37 -9.70 9.11
C GLY A 52 5.68 -10.70 7.98
N SER A 53 4.68 -11.23 7.27
CA SER A 53 4.91 -12.10 6.11
C SER A 53 5.06 -11.30 4.81
N CYS A 54 5.43 -12.01 3.75
CA CYS A 54 5.43 -11.49 2.37
C CYS A 54 4.08 -11.83 1.70
N PRO A 55 3.64 -11.04 0.69
CA PRO A 55 2.47 -11.39 -0.09
C PRO A 55 2.75 -12.64 -0.94
N SER A 56 1.71 -13.40 -1.27
CA SER A 56 1.79 -14.43 -2.32
C SER A 56 1.80 -13.77 -3.70
N ASP A 57 2.26 -14.49 -4.72
CA ASP A 57 2.26 -14.00 -6.11
C ASP A 57 0.87 -13.58 -6.58
N GLN A 58 -0.17 -14.30 -6.16
CA GLN A 58 -1.57 -13.95 -6.46
C GLN A 58 -1.97 -12.60 -5.85
N ILE A 59 -1.55 -12.31 -4.62
CA ILE A 59 -1.83 -11.02 -3.97
C ILE A 59 -1.03 -9.90 -4.63
N LEU A 60 0.23 -10.18 -4.97
CA LEU A 60 1.07 -9.22 -5.67
C LEU A 60 0.47 -8.87 -7.03
N GLN A 61 0.18 -9.86 -7.88
CA GLN A 61 -0.40 -9.61 -9.21
C GLN A 61 -1.72 -8.86 -9.12
N LYS A 62 -2.61 -9.29 -8.24
CA LYS A 62 -3.88 -8.59 -8.03
C LYS A 62 -3.68 -7.14 -7.58
N PHE A 63 -2.67 -6.85 -6.75
CA PHE A 63 -2.34 -5.48 -6.37
C PHE A 63 -1.83 -4.66 -7.56
N LEU A 64 -0.94 -5.23 -8.38
CA LEU A 64 -0.40 -4.57 -9.56
C LEU A 64 -1.50 -4.28 -10.59
N ASP A 65 -2.40 -5.24 -10.85
CA ASP A 65 -3.55 -5.06 -11.72
C ASP A 65 -4.46 -3.92 -11.23
N ILE A 66 -4.74 -3.87 -9.92
CA ILE A 66 -5.54 -2.78 -9.34
C ILE A 66 -4.81 -1.45 -9.48
N ALA A 67 -3.51 -1.40 -9.21
CA ALA A 67 -2.72 -0.18 -9.28
C ALA A 67 -2.63 0.39 -10.70
N ASP A 68 -2.49 -0.47 -11.72
CA ASP A 68 -2.38 -0.06 -13.11
C ASP A 68 -3.72 0.42 -13.70
N ASN A 69 -4.85 -0.09 -13.19
CA ASN A 69 -6.19 0.22 -13.73
C ASN A 69 -6.97 1.26 -12.93
N GLN A 70 -6.47 1.71 -11.77
CA GLN A 70 -7.21 2.67 -10.95
C GLN A 70 -7.06 4.09 -11.51
N PRO A 71 -8.17 4.79 -11.85
CA PRO A 71 -8.11 6.13 -12.44
C PRO A 71 -7.74 7.24 -11.45
N GLY A 72 -7.78 6.97 -10.14
CA GLY A 72 -7.49 7.95 -9.08
C GLY A 72 -6.50 7.42 -8.05
N VAL A 73 -6.33 8.17 -6.95
CA VAL A 73 -5.34 7.82 -5.93
C VAL A 73 -5.80 6.61 -5.11
N ILE A 74 -4.87 5.68 -4.86
CA ILE A 74 -5.08 4.51 -4.01
C ILE A 74 -4.46 4.76 -2.63
N ALA A 75 -5.28 4.66 -1.58
CA ALA A 75 -4.81 4.65 -0.20
C ALA A 75 -4.61 3.22 0.30
N VAL A 76 -3.36 2.77 0.44
CA VAL A 76 -3.03 1.42 0.93
C VAL A 76 -2.67 1.46 2.41
N HIS A 77 -3.25 0.57 3.22
CA HIS A 77 -2.89 0.49 4.64
C HIS A 77 -2.86 -0.95 5.18
N CYS A 78 -2.02 -1.17 6.19
CA CYS A 78 -2.03 -2.37 7.02
C CYS A 78 -2.35 -1.98 8.48
N LYS A 79 -1.59 -2.48 9.47
CA LYS A 79 -1.70 -2.02 10.86
C LYS A 79 -0.94 -0.70 11.09
N ALA A 80 0.36 -0.65 10.75
CA ALA A 80 1.20 0.54 10.91
C ALA A 80 1.44 1.30 9.59
N GLY A 81 1.07 0.70 8.46
CA GLY A 81 1.34 1.27 7.13
C GLY A 81 2.83 1.32 6.79
N LEU A 82 3.60 0.30 7.17
CA LEU A 82 5.07 0.26 7.00
C LEU A 82 5.53 -0.98 6.23
N GLY A 83 5.41 -2.18 6.84
CA GLY A 83 5.89 -3.42 6.24
C GLY A 83 5.09 -3.83 5.00
N ARG A 84 3.93 -4.46 5.21
CA ARG A 84 3.03 -4.95 4.14
C ARG A 84 2.70 -3.88 3.10
N THR A 85 2.39 -2.67 3.55
CA THR A 85 2.09 -1.52 2.69
C THR A 85 3.29 -1.14 1.84
N GLY A 86 4.47 -1.00 2.45
CA GLY A 86 5.70 -0.68 1.73
C GLY A 86 6.11 -1.76 0.74
N THR A 87 5.88 -3.04 1.06
CA THR A 87 6.19 -4.16 0.15
C THR A 87 5.38 -4.08 -1.14
N LEU A 88 4.06 -3.91 -1.06
CA LEU A 88 3.21 -3.86 -2.27
C LEU A 88 3.45 -2.58 -3.08
N ILE A 89 3.49 -1.41 -2.43
CA ILE A 89 3.80 -0.15 -3.11
C ILE A 89 5.20 -0.21 -3.73
N GLY A 90 6.18 -0.75 -3.01
CA GLY A 90 7.55 -0.92 -3.49
C GLY A 90 7.63 -1.81 -4.71
N ALA A 91 6.94 -2.95 -4.72
CA ALA A 91 6.90 -3.83 -5.88
C ALA A 91 6.30 -3.14 -7.12
N TRP A 92 5.28 -2.30 -6.96
CA TRP A 92 4.76 -1.49 -8.06
C TRP A 92 5.78 -0.46 -8.56
N PHE A 93 6.50 0.24 -7.68
CA PHE A 93 7.59 1.15 -8.09
C PHE A 93 8.71 0.43 -8.85
N MET A 94 9.05 -0.79 -8.44
CA MET A 94 10.05 -1.61 -9.12
C MET A 94 9.56 -2.03 -10.52
N LYS A 95 8.29 -2.42 -10.66
CA LYS A 95 7.66 -2.71 -11.96
C LYS A 95 7.69 -1.48 -12.87
N GLU A 96 7.17 -0.36 -12.38
CA GLU A 96 6.84 0.81 -13.19
C GLU A 96 8.07 1.64 -13.53
N TYR A 97 8.92 1.89 -12.53
CA TYR A 97 10.07 2.80 -12.66
C TYR A 97 11.42 2.07 -12.69
N LYS A 98 11.42 0.73 -12.68
CA LYS A 98 12.62 -0.11 -12.76
C LYS A 98 13.62 0.13 -11.62
N PHE A 99 13.14 0.57 -10.46
CA PHE A 99 13.95 0.67 -9.26
C PHE A 99 14.46 -0.72 -8.87
N THR A 100 15.72 -0.80 -8.44
CA THR A 100 16.20 -1.95 -7.68
C THR A 100 15.50 -2.01 -6.32
N ALA A 101 15.49 -3.19 -5.70
CA ALA A 101 14.91 -3.34 -4.36
C ALA A 101 15.61 -2.42 -3.32
N ALA A 102 16.91 -2.17 -3.45
CA ALA A 102 17.63 -1.26 -2.55
C ALA A 102 17.19 0.20 -2.72
N GLU A 103 17.07 0.67 -3.97
CA GLU A 103 16.65 2.04 -4.28
C GLU A 103 15.23 2.31 -3.80
N VAL A 104 14.30 1.39 -4.05
CA VAL A 104 12.90 1.61 -3.65
C VAL A 104 12.74 1.57 -2.13
N ILE A 105 13.48 0.70 -1.41
CA ILE A 105 13.46 0.69 0.05
C ILE A 105 13.99 2.02 0.59
N ALA A 106 15.10 2.52 0.03
CA ALA A 106 15.66 3.81 0.42
C ALA A 106 14.67 4.95 0.16
N PHE A 107 14.10 5.01 -1.05
CA PHE A 107 13.12 6.02 -1.45
C PHE A 107 11.89 6.02 -0.54
N LEU A 108 11.29 4.86 -0.30
CA LEU A 108 10.13 4.73 0.59
C LEU A 108 10.45 5.14 2.02
N ARG A 109 11.68 4.91 2.51
CA ARG A 109 12.10 5.32 3.86
C ARG A 109 12.38 6.81 3.98
N VAL A 110 12.75 7.49 2.89
CA VAL A 110 12.79 8.95 2.86
C VAL A 110 11.39 9.53 3.00
N LEU A 111 10.40 8.98 2.28
CA LEU A 111 9.00 9.44 2.34
C LEU A 111 8.30 9.04 3.64
N ARG A 112 8.55 7.81 4.11
CA ARG A 112 7.93 7.21 5.29
C ARG A 112 8.91 6.27 5.99
N PRO A 113 9.64 6.76 7.01
CA PRO A 113 10.61 5.98 7.76
C PRO A 113 10.04 4.68 8.30
N GLY A 114 10.81 3.59 8.17
CA GLY A 114 10.41 2.25 8.62
C GLY A 114 9.65 1.41 7.57
N SER A 115 9.44 1.91 6.35
CA SER A 115 8.82 1.14 5.26
C SER A 115 9.67 -0.08 4.87
N VAL A 116 8.99 -1.19 4.51
CA VAL A 116 9.55 -2.52 4.19
C VAL A 116 10.37 -3.11 5.35
N VAL A 117 9.82 -4.10 6.04
CA VAL A 117 10.32 -4.54 7.36
C VAL A 117 10.76 -6.00 7.34
N GLY A 118 11.93 -6.27 7.92
CA GLY A 118 12.41 -7.63 8.20
C GLY A 118 12.51 -8.49 6.93
N PRO A 119 11.91 -9.70 6.90
CA PRO A 119 11.96 -10.62 5.76
C PRO A 119 11.49 -10.03 4.42
N GLN A 120 10.63 -9.02 4.46
CA GLN A 120 10.10 -8.36 3.27
C GLN A 120 11.19 -7.68 2.44
N GLN A 121 12.29 -7.24 3.06
CA GLN A 121 13.42 -6.65 2.34
C GLN A 121 14.09 -7.67 1.42
N ASN A 122 14.30 -8.90 1.92
CA ASN A 122 14.87 -10.00 1.15
C ASN A 122 13.91 -10.45 0.05
N TYR A 123 12.61 -10.52 0.36
CA TYR A 123 11.58 -10.83 -0.64
C TYR A 123 11.61 -9.87 -1.83
N MET A 124 11.76 -8.55 -1.60
CA MET A 124 11.83 -7.62 -2.72
C MET A 124 13.07 -7.84 -3.60
N GLN A 125 14.20 -8.29 -3.04
CA GLN A 125 15.37 -8.66 -3.85
C GLN A 125 15.07 -9.85 -4.78
N THR A 126 14.23 -10.79 -4.34
CA THR A 126 13.82 -11.96 -5.15
C THR A 126 12.72 -11.65 -6.16
N CYS A 127 11.91 -10.61 -5.94
CA CYS A 127 10.89 -10.20 -6.91
C CYS A 127 11.49 -9.69 -8.23
N VAL A 128 12.74 -9.19 -8.22
CA VAL A 128 13.43 -8.69 -9.43
C VAL A 128 13.90 -9.82 -10.34
N SER A 129 14.11 -11.03 -9.79
CA SER A 129 14.85 -12.10 -10.46
C SER A 129 13.99 -13.17 -11.12
N GLN A 130 12.66 -13.08 -11.03
CA GLN A 130 11.74 -13.98 -11.74
C GLN A 130 10.55 -13.18 -12.26
N SER A 131 10.08 -13.53 -13.46
CA SER A 131 8.74 -13.44 -14.11
C SER A 131 7.53 -12.79 -13.39
N CYS A 132 7.72 -11.90 -12.42
CA CYS A 132 6.68 -11.29 -11.58
C CYS A 132 6.15 -9.98 -12.17
N PHE A 133 6.81 -9.43 -13.18
CA PHE A 133 6.46 -8.14 -13.80
C PHE A 133 6.27 -8.23 -15.32
N THR A 134 6.22 -9.45 -15.85
CA THR A 134 5.87 -9.80 -17.23
C THR A 134 4.49 -10.38 -17.27
#